data_AF-A0A3D4FGX2-F1
#
_entry.id   AF-A0A3D4FGX2-F1
#
_cell.length_a   1.000
_cell.length_b   1.000
_cell.length_c   1.000
_cell.angle_alpha   90.00
_cell.angle_beta   90.00
_cell.angle_gamma   90.00
#
_symmetry.space_group_name_H-M   'P 1'
#
loop_
_entity.id
_entity.type
_entity.pdbx_description
1 polymer ?
#
loop_
_entity_poly.entity_id
_entity_poly.type
_entity_poly.pdbx_seq_one_letter_code
_entity_poly.pdbx_strand_id
1 'polypeptide(L)'
;MIKVNIKFILLTIVSFIFAKISGGNLPYSIFYSVFIMLIISILYLYLSLQYVQCRIKHNEAEYSVGDEDEFSLIVSNRSFIPIPYIETVNDTFSNLI
;
A
#
# COMPACT_ATOMS: atom_id res chain seq x y z
N MET A 1 7.00 -4.20 -1.35
CA MET A 1 6.55 -5.33 -0.50
C MET A 1 5.29 -4.90 0.24
N ILE A 2 4.17 -5.60 0.11
CA ILE A 2 2.92 -5.21 0.77
C ILE A 2 3.00 -5.58 2.25
N LYS A 3 3.01 -4.60 3.14
CA LYS A 3 2.91 -4.85 4.59
C LYS A 3 1.44 -4.88 4.97
N VAL A 4 0.90 -6.08 5.19
CA VAL A 4 -0.46 -6.26 5.72
C VAL A 4 -0.39 -6.31 7.25
N ASN A 5 -1.26 -5.57 7.93
CA ASN A 5 -1.33 -5.60 9.39
C ASN A 5 -1.99 -6.91 9.86
N ILE A 6 -1.17 -7.86 10.33
CA ILE A 6 -1.61 -9.17 10.81
C ILE A 6 -2.66 -9.08 11.94
N LYS A 7 -2.64 -8.00 12.74
CA LYS A 7 -3.62 -7.79 13.82
C LYS A 7 -5.05 -7.72 13.28
N PHE A 8 -5.24 -7.19 12.08
CA PHE A 8 -6.57 -7.05 11.48
C PHE A 8 -7.12 -8.39 10.99
N ILE A 9 -6.23 -9.25 10.45
CA ILE A 9 -6.58 -10.63 10.11
C ILE A 9 -6.94 -11.41 11.37
N LEU A 10 -6.14 -11.26 12.43
CA LEU A 10 -6.39 -11.90 13.72
C LEU A 10 -7.71 -11.44 14.34
N LEU A 11 -8.04 -10.15 14.27
CA LEU A 11 -9.34 -9.62 14.71
C LEU A 11 -10.51 -10.24 13.94
N THR A 12 -10.35 -10.46 12.64
CA THR A 12 -11.36 -11.12 11.80
C THR A 12 -11.57 -12.58 12.24
N ILE A 13 -10.48 -13.29 12.56
CA ILE A 13 -10.55 -14.68 13.06
C ILE A 13 -11.21 -14.73 14.44
N VAL A 14 -10.81 -13.85 15.36
CA VAL A 14 -11.38 -13.80 16.72
C VAL A 14 -12.85 -13.44 16.68
N SER A 15 -13.26 -12.47 15.86
CA SER A 15 -14.68 -12.11 15.71
C SER A 15 -15.51 -13.26 15.11
N PHE A 16 -14.93 -14.06 14.20
CA PHE A 16 -15.58 -15.26 13.70
C PHE A 16 -15.79 -16.31 14.80
N ILE A 17 -14.75 -16.59 15.59
CA ILE A 17 -14.82 -17.52 16.73
C ILE A 17 -15.87 -17.03 17.74
N PHE A 18 -15.84 -15.74 18.08
CA PHE A 18 -16.82 -15.12 18.97
C PHE A 18 -18.26 -15.27 18.47
N ALA A 19 -18.49 -15.05 17.17
CA ALA A 19 -19.79 -15.23 16.55
C ALA A 19 -20.28 -16.69 16.60
N LYS A 20 -19.36 -17.65 16.40
CA LYS A 20 -19.66 -19.08 16.49
C LYS A 20 -20.00 -19.56 17.90
N ILE A 21 -19.32 -19.04 18.93
CA ILE A 21 -19.55 -19.43 20.32
C ILE A 21 -20.81 -18.76 20.88
N SER A 22 -20.94 -17.45 20.69
CA SER A 22 -22.02 -16.67 21.30
C SER A 22 -23.35 -16.87 20.57
N GLY A 23 -23.31 -17.09 19.25
CA GLY A 23 -24.50 -17.13 18.42
C GLY A 23 -25.25 -15.79 18.37
N GLY A 24 -26.40 -15.79 17.69
CA GLY A 24 -27.27 -14.61 17.59
C GLY A 24 -26.81 -13.55 16.59
N ASN A 25 -27.70 -12.62 16.27
CA ASN A 25 -27.48 -11.68 15.16
C ASN A 25 -26.33 -10.69 15.44
N LEU A 26 -26.20 -10.20 16.67
CA LEU A 26 -25.23 -9.16 17.00
C LEU A 26 -23.77 -9.63 16.79
N PRO A 27 -23.33 -10.78 17.33
CA PRO A 27 -21.97 -11.28 17.06
C PRO A 27 -21.69 -11.52 15.57
N TYR A 28 -22.65 -12.05 14.82
CA TYR A 28 -22.52 -12.21 13.37
C TYR A 28 -22.43 -10.88 12.63
N SER A 29 -23.22 -9.87 13.01
CA SER A 29 -23.13 -8.51 12.43
C SER A 29 -21.75 -7.88 12.65
N ILE A 30 -21.14 -8.08 13.83
CA ILE A 30 -19.77 -7.63 14.11
C ILE A 30 -18.78 -8.33 13.17
N PHE A 31 -18.84 -9.67 13.09
CA PHE A 31 -17.98 -10.44 12.19
C PHE A 31 -18.12 -9.98 10.73
N TYR A 32 -19.34 -9.88 10.21
CA TYR A 32 -19.57 -9.48 8.82
C TYR A 32 -19.07 -8.06 8.53
N SER A 33 -19.21 -7.13 9.48
CA SER A 33 -18.70 -5.76 9.33
C SER A 33 -17.17 -5.75 9.21
N VAL A 34 -16.48 -6.48 10.09
CA VAL A 34 -15.02 -6.60 10.06
C VAL A 34 -14.55 -7.31 8.78
N PHE A 35 -15.23 -8.38 8.39
CA PHE A 35 -14.92 -9.15 7.20
C PHE A 35 -15.08 -8.33 5.91
N ILE A 36 -16.16 -7.56 5.78
CA ILE A 36 -16.36 -6.65 4.65
C ILE A 36 -15.26 -5.57 4.62
N MET A 37 -14.91 -4.98 5.75
CA MET A 37 -13.81 -4.01 5.81
C MET A 37 -12.48 -4.63 5.36
N LEU A 38 -12.21 -5.90 5.67
CA LEU A 38 -11.04 -6.63 5.16
C LEU A 38 -11.06 -6.76 3.64
N ILE A 39 -12.19 -7.16 3.07
CA ILE A 39 -12.33 -7.28 1.60
C ILE A 39 -12.10 -5.92 0.93
N ILE A 40 -12.74 -4.86 1.42
CA ILE A 40 -12.58 -3.50 0.88
C ILE A 40 -11.12 -3.06 0.96
N SER A 41 -10.45 -3.34 2.07
CA SER A 41 -9.04 -2.98 2.27
C SER A 41 -8.11 -3.71 1.30
N ILE A 42 -8.34 -5.01 1.05
CA ILE A 42 -7.57 -5.80 0.08
C ILE A 42 -7.79 -5.26 -1.33
N LEU A 43 -9.04 -4.96 -1.70
CA LEU A 43 -9.37 -4.37 -3.01
C LEU A 43 -8.71 -3.00 -3.17
N TYR A 44 -8.80 -2.13 -2.17
CA TYR A 44 -8.16 -0.83 -2.16
C TYR A 44 -6.65 -0.94 -2.40
N LEU A 45 -6.00 -1.86 -1.71
CA LEU A 45 -4.56 -2.08 -1.82
C LEU A 45 -4.18 -2.59 -3.21
N TYR A 46 -4.91 -3.60 -3.71
CA TYR A 46 -4.70 -4.14 -5.05
C TYR A 46 -4.82 -3.06 -6.13
N LEU A 47 -5.88 -2.23 -6.06
CA LEU A 47 -6.06 -1.12 -6.99
C LEU A 47 -4.92 -0.10 -6.86
N SER A 48 -4.55 0.28 -5.64
CA SER A 48 -3.47 1.24 -5.41
C SER A 48 -2.15 0.80 -6.07
N LEU A 49 -1.80 -0.49 -5.99
CA LEU A 49 -0.60 -1.02 -6.62
C LEU A 49 -0.63 -1.00 -8.15
N GLN A 50 -1.79 -1.26 -8.75
CA GLN A 50 -1.92 -1.31 -10.21
C GLN A 50 -1.83 0.08 -10.85
N TYR A 51 -2.26 1.12 -10.13
CA TYR A 51 -2.44 2.45 -10.70
C TYR A 51 -1.42 3.49 -10.24
N VAL A 52 -0.60 3.19 -9.24
CA VAL A 52 0.57 4.03 -8.92
C VAL A 52 1.67 3.74 -9.95
N GLN A 53 2.05 4.78 -10.69
CA GLN A 53 3.16 4.71 -11.65
C GLN A 53 4.28 5.65 -11.21
N CYS A 54 5.49 5.12 -11.16
CA CYS A 54 6.71 5.87 -10.95
C CYS A 54 7.49 5.96 -12.26
N ARG A 55 7.96 7.15 -12.61
CA ARG A 55 8.81 7.39 -13.78
C ARG A 55 10.01 8.20 -13.36
N ILE A 56 11.20 7.80 -13.80
CA ILE A 56 12.42 8.57 -13.63
C ILE A 56 12.62 9.38 -14.90
N LYS A 57 12.85 10.69 -14.74
CA LYS A 57 13.20 11.60 -15.82
C LYS A 57 14.62 12.09 -15.58
N HIS A 58 15.44 12.00 -16.62
CA HIS A 58 16.81 12.48 -16.68
C HIS A 58 17.03 13.17 -18.03
N ASN A 59 18.01 14.07 -18.12
CA ASN A 59 18.17 14.89 -19.32
C ASN A 59 18.98 14.19 -20.40
N GLU A 60 20.01 13.43 -20.02
CA GLU A 60 20.91 12.76 -20.95
C GLU A 60 20.91 11.23 -20.75
N ALA A 61 21.26 10.49 -21.80
CA ALA A 61 21.35 9.03 -21.72
C ALA A 61 22.75 8.54 -21.31
N GLU A 62 23.76 9.39 -21.49
CA GLU A 62 25.16 9.12 -21.21
C GLU A 62 25.73 10.28 -20.41
N TYR A 63 26.63 9.98 -19.46
CA TYR A 63 27.27 10.97 -18.61
C TYR A 63 28.77 10.73 -18.60
N SER A 64 29.53 11.81 -18.64
CA SER A 64 30.98 11.84 -18.48
C SER A 64 31.38 12.20 -17.05
N VAL A 65 32.63 11.91 -16.69
CA VAL A 65 33.17 12.23 -15.37
C VAL A 65 33.22 13.75 -15.21
N GLY A 66 32.50 14.26 -14.21
CA GLY A 66 32.40 15.69 -13.92
C GLY A 66 31.07 16.33 -14.36
N ASP A 67 30.19 15.57 -15.03
CA ASP A 67 28.88 16.07 -15.42
C ASP A 67 27.94 16.18 -14.20
N GLU A 68 27.21 17.27 -14.13
CA GLU A 68 26.11 17.48 -13.17
C GLU A 68 24.79 17.20 -13.88
N ASP A 69 23.91 16.39 -13.31
CA ASP A 69 22.53 16.25 -13.81
C ASP A 69 21.50 16.16 -12.70
N GLU A 70 20.27 16.52 -13.06
CA GLU A 70 19.12 16.52 -12.19
C GLU A 70 18.21 15.32 -12.50
N PHE A 71 18.20 14.36 -11.58
CA PHE A 71 17.28 13.22 -11.65
C PHE A 71 15.95 13.57 -10.98
N SER A 72 14.86 13.53 -11.74
CA SER A 72 13.50 13.76 -11.24
C SER A 72 12.71 12.46 -11.16
N LEU A 73 12.21 12.11 -9.97
CA LEU A 73 11.23 11.03 -9.81
C LEU A 73 9.81 11.59 -9.85
N ILE A 74 9.03 11.15 -10.83
CA ILE A 74 7.63 11.51 -11.00
C ILE A 74 6.77 10.34 -10.52
N VAL A 75 6.04 10.56 -9.42
CA VAL A 75 5.05 9.62 -8.89
C VAL A 75 3.66 10.10 -9.30
N SER A 76 2.91 9.26 -10.00
CA SER A 76 1.56 9.57 -10.46
C SER A 76 0.56 8.53 -9.97
N ASN A 77 -0.53 8.99 -9.34
CA ASN A 77 -1.67 8.15 -9.02
C ASN A 77 -2.70 8.25 -10.16
N ARG A 78 -2.86 7.15 -10.93
CA ARG A 78 -3.87 7.05 -11.99
C ARG A 78 -5.15 6.36 -11.55
N SER A 79 -5.28 6.02 -10.28
CA SER A 79 -6.50 5.38 -9.78
C SER A 79 -7.60 6.40 -9.59
N PHE A 80 -8.84 5.93 -9.67
CA PHE A 80 -10.01 6.71 -9.28
C PHE A 80 -10.05 6.98 -7.76
N ILE A 81 -9.31 6.20 -6.98
CA ILE A 81 -9.33 6.25 -5.52
C ILE A 81 -8.15 7.12 -5.04
N PRO A 82 -8.37 8.08 -4.14
CA PRO A 82 -7.29 8.90 -3.60
C PRO A 82 -6.33 8.04 -2.78
N ILE A 83 -5.03 8.18 -3.03
CA ILE A 83 -3.98 7.57 -2.21
C ILE A 83 -3.45 8.66 -1.26
N PRO A 84 -3.57 8.46 0.07
CA PRO A 84 -3.36 9.53 1.04
C PRO A 84 -1.90 9.96 1.16
N TYR A 85 -0.96 9.00 1.02
CA TYR A 85 0.47 9.30 1.02
C TYR A 85 1.23 8.22 0.26
N ILE A 86 2.37 8.60 -0.32
CA ILE A 86 3.34 7.70 -0.92
C ILE A 86 4.70 8.06 -0.34
N GLU A 87 5.36 7.09 0.28
CA GLU A 87 6.73 7.25 0.75
C GLU A 87 7.69 6.79 -0.34
N THR A 88 8.68 7.62 -0.65
CA THR A 88 9.74 7.31 -1.62
C THR A 88 11.06 7.24 -0.86
N VAL A 89 11.77 6.11 -0.98
CA VAL A 89 13.10 5.92 -0.41
C VAL A 89 14.12 5.96 -1.55
N ASN A 90 15.16 6.76 -1.39
CA ASN A 90 16.26 6.88 -2.35
C ASN A 90 17.57 6.53 -1.64
N ASP A 91 18.16 5.39 -2.02
CA ASP A 91 19.43 4.89 -1.48
C ASP A 91 20.62 5.14 -2.41
N THR A 92 20.45 5.90 -3.50
CA THR A 92 21.47 6.08 -4.55
C THR A 92 22.80 6.63 -4.01
N PHE A 93 22.77 7.38 -2.90
CA PHE A 93 23.97 7.92 -2.25
C PHE A 93 24.27 7.32 -0.87
N SER A 94 23.58 6.25 -0.45
CA SER A 94 23.74 5.70 0.91
C SER A 94 25.13 5.12 1.18
N ASN A 95 25.89 4.79 0.14
CA ASN A 95 27.23 4.19 0.22
C ASN A 95 28.36 5.19 -0.08
N LEU A 96 28.06 6.48 -0.24
CA LEU A 96 29.02 7.53 -0.59
C LEU A 96 29.45 8.40 0.61
N ILE A 97 28.98 8.07 1.82
CA ILE A 97 29.33 8.67 3.11
C ILE A 97 29.85 7.57 4.02
#